data_AF-A0A947X147-F1
#
_entry.id   AF-A0A947X147-F1
#
_cell.length_a   1.000
_cell.length_b   1.000
_cell.length_c   1.000
_cell.angle_alpha   90.00
_cell.angle_beta   90.00
_cell.angle_gamma   90.00
#
_symmetry.space_group_name_H-M   'P 1'
#
loop_
_entity.id
_entity.type
_entity.pdbx_description
1 polymer ?
#
loop_
_entity_poly.entity_id
_entity_poly.type
_entity_poly.pdbx_seq_one_letter_code
_entity_poly.pdbx_strand_id
1 'polypeptide(L)'
;MTTHLHYSETESRRFGLRVVRTELEDLDPDEFQSVILEDRSDVVIGRIPAEHQHQLALLDQIGFPWISADTLVYYYADLDRHEPRPPRNQDLEFTQATVESSELLESLVTEIFPDYTNHYYSNPYLDRTSILTGYVEWAVGYIGGPGAETTVWIASRQGTPVAFATCRYGPEESEGVLYGVRPQESGKGVYGDLIRFTLADSKARGLAKMKVSTQVQNFAVQAAWVRQGFVMRRAVATFHVNSMLTSSRVPVVAREVVVPGTEGPLGRIVDSEMVGLVSGLTAGPVGLVGVRHTTLHQPPPSEKCTVRISLPRHPDPQILPAVTELIDGNGTTCHLAYYEYAAS
;
A
#
# COMPACT_ATOMS: atom_id res chain seq x y z
N MET A 1 -17.18 9.22 -13.62
CA MET A 1 -16.66 9.89 -12.40
C MET A 1 -15.18 10.03 -12.62
N THR A 2 -14.56 11.16 -12.28
CA THR A 2 -13.13 11.34 -12.58
C THR A 2 -12.27 10.60 -11.55
N THR A 3 -11.32 9.79 -12.02
CA THR A 3 -10.35 9.11 -11.17
C THR A 3 -9.34 10.13 -10.65
N HIS A 4 -9.18 10.18 -9.32
CA HIS A 4 -8.21 11.06 -8.67
C HIS A 4 -7.08 10.24 -8.03
N LEU A 5 -5.84 10.57 -8.38
CA LEU A 5 -4.64 10.04 -7.76
C LEU A 5 -4.11 11.03 -6.73
N HIS A 6 -3.81 10.54 -5.53
CA HIS A 6 -3.25 11.32 -4.44
C HIS A 6 -1.81 10.90 -4.18
N TYR A 7 -0.86 11.79 -4.41
CA TYR A 7 0.55 11.53 -4.12
C TYR A 7 0.79 11.32 -2.62
N SER A 8 1.49 10.25 -2.27
CA SER A 8 1.86 9.94 -0.90
C SER A 8 3.34 10.22 -0.68
N GLU A 9 3.65 11.39 -0.10
CA GLU A 9 5.04 11.80 0.16
C GLU A 9 5.77 10.80 1.07
N THR A 10 5.11 10.37 2.15
CA THR A 10 5.71 9.46 3.13
C THR A 10 6.03 8.11 2.51
N GLU A 11 5.09 7.50 1.78
CA GLU A 11 5.32 6.20 1.13
C GLU A 11 6.34 6.32 0.01
N SER A 12 6.27 7.40 -0.77
CA SER A 12 7.20 7.62 -1.88
C SER A 12 8.64 7.76 -1.40
N ARG A 13 8.85 8.55 -0.34
CA ARG A 13 10.15 8.67 0.31
C ARG A 13 10.64 7.34 0.87
N ARG A 14 9.77 6.58 1.54
CA ARG A 14 10.09 5.31 2.18
C ARG A 14 10.53 4.25 1.18
N PHE A 15 9.82 4.13 0.06
CA PHE A 15 10.09 3.10 -0.94
C PHE A 15 11.03 3.56 -2.06
N GLY A 16 11.31 4.87 -2.15
CA GLY A 16 12.08 5.44 -3.26
C GLY A 16 11.38 5.29 -4.61
N LEU A 17 10.05 5.28 -4.60
CA LEU A 17 9.16 5.13 -5.75
C LEU A 17 8.15 6.27 -5.77
N ARG A 18 7.60 6.64 -6.92
CA ARG A 18 6.43 7.54 -6.96
C ARG A 18 5.17 6.75 -6.61
N VAL A 19 4.78 6.80 -5.33
CA VAL A 19 3.60 6.10 -4.80
C VAL A 19 2.42 7.06 -4.73
N VAL A 20 1.30 6.65 -5.32
CA VAL A 20 0.03 7.36 -5.25
C VAL A 20 -1.09 6.45 -4.73
N ARG A 21 -2.16 7.04 -4.21
CA ARG A 21 -3.33 6.34 -3.71
C ARG A 21 -4.59 6.77 -4.45
N THR A 22 -5.56 5.87 -4.54
CA THR A 22 -6.89 6.19 -5.07
C THR A 22 -7.97 5.35 -4.39
N GLU A 23 -9.17 5.91 -4.28
CA GLU A 23 -10.39 5.19 -3.93
C GLU A 23 -11.35 5.28 -5.11
N LEU A 24 -11.80 4.13 -5.60
CA LEU A 24 -12.66 4.01 -6.76
C LEU A 24 -14.02 3.47 -6.30
N GLU A 25 -15.11 4.04 -6.80
CA GLU A 25 -16.43 3.40 -6.73
C GLU A 25 -16.62 2.47 -7.92
N ASP A 26 -16.22 2.93 -9.11
CA ASP A 26 -16.20 2.20 -10.36
C ASP A 26 -14.86 2.39 -11.08
N LEU A 27 -14.44 1.40 -11.85
CA LEU A 27 -13.19 1.38 -12.60
C LEU A 27 -13.48 1.48 -14.10
N ASP A 28 -13.09 2.60 -14.70
CA ASP A 28 -12.94 2.76 -16.14
C ASP A 28 -11.46 2.50 -16.51
N PRO A 29 -11.14 1.44 -17.27
CA PRO A 29 -9.75 1.08 -17.55
C PRO A 29 -9.02 2.14 -18.40
N ASP A 30 -9.69 2.78 -19.36
CA ASP A 30 -9.06 3.74 -20.28
C ASP A 30 -8.74 5.05 -19.55
N GLU A 31 -9.69 5.52 -18.74
CA GLU A 31 -9.48 6.68 -17.88
C GLU A 31 -8.38 6.41 -16.86
N PHE A 32 -8.44 5.27 -16.17
CA PHE A 32 -7.46 4.94 -15.13
C PHE A 32 -6.05 4.81 -15.69
N GLN A 33 -5.90 4.17 -16.86
CA GLN A 33 -4.61 4.08 -17.56
C GLN A 33 -4.06 5.47 -17.89
N SER A 34 -4.91 6.34 -18.44
CA SER A 34 -4.53 7.69 -18.87
C SER A 34 -4.04 8.52 -17.68
N VAL A 35 -4.75 8.50 -16.55
CA VAL A 35 -4.34 9.22 -15.33
C VAL A 35 -3.01 8.68 -14.77
N ILE A 36 -2.75 7.38 -14.84
CA ILE A 36 -1.46 6.80 -14.43
C ILE A 36 -0.31 7.25 -15.34
N LEU A 37 -0.54 7.27 -16.65
CA LEU A 37 0.46 7.73 -17.63
C LEU A 37 0.78 9.21 -17.50
N GLU A 38 -0.24 10.03 -17.22
CA GLU A 38 -0.09 11.47 -16.99
C GLU A 38 0.65 11.76 -15.68
N ASP A 39 0.26 11.12 -14.57
CA ASP A 39 0.91 11.28 -13.27
C ASP A 39 2.34 10.71 -13.26
N ARG A 40 2.60 9.73 -14.13
CA ARG A 40 3.83 8.92 -14.18
C ARG A 40 4.10 8.18 -12.86
N SER A 41 3.05 7.70 -12.20
CA SER A 41 3.21 6.92 -10.97
C SER A 41 4.05 5.66 -11.22
N ASP A 42 4.80 5.21 -10.21
CA ASP A 42 5.46 3.90 -10.23
C ASP A 42 4.57 2.82 -9.62
N VAL A 43 3.88 3.18 -8.53
CA VAL A 43 2.97 2.31 -7.80
C VAL A 43 1.69 3.07 -7.47
N VAL A 44 0.56 2.53 -7.89
CA VAL A 44 -0.77 2.99 -7.46
C VAL A 44 -1.31 2.03 -6.43
N ILE A 45 -1.69 2.52 -5.26
CA ILE A 45 -2.40 1.76 -4.23
C ILE A 45 -3.87 2.15 -4.30
N GLY A 46 -4.67 1.31 -4.95
CA GLY A 46 -6.09 1.54 -5.17
C GLY A 46 -6.95 0.74 -4.20
N ARG A 47 -8.12 1.29 -3.87
CA ARG A 47 -9.17 0.59 -3.15
C ARG A 47 -10.50 0.71 -3.87
N ILE A 48 -11.26 -0.38 -3.90
CA ILE A 48 -12.62 -0.43 -4.43
C ILE A 48 -13.52 -1.11 -3.39
N PRO A 49 -14.81 -0.72 -3.22
CA PRO A 49 -15.76 -1.47 -2.42
C PRO A 49 -15.73 -2.97 -2.76
N ALA A 50 -15.72 -3.83 -1.75
CA ALA A 50 -15.61 -5.27 -1.98
C ALA A 50 -16.78 -5.86 -2.78
N GLU A 51 -17.96 -5.22 -2.73
CA GLU A 51 -19.11 -5.51 -3.58
C GLU A 51 -18.82 -5.33 -5.09
N HIS A 52 -17.86 -4.46 -5.42
CA HIS A 52 -17.43 -4.16 -6.78
C HIS A 52 -16.10 -4.86 -7.15
N GLN A 53 -15.63 -5.82 -6.34
CA GLN A 53 -14.35 -6.51 -6.60
C GLN A 53 -14.26 -7.19 -7.98
N HIS A 54 -15.40 -7.51 -8.60
CA HIS A 54 -15.46 -8.10 -9.95
C HIS A 54 -14.86 -7.17 -11.01
N GLN A 55 -14.83 -5.86 -10.76
CA GLN A 55 -14.24 -4.87 -11.65
C GLN A 55 -12.71 -4.96 -11.69
N LEU A 56 -12.05 -5.56 -10.70
CA LEU A 56 -10.58 -5.70 -10.69
C LEU A 56 -10.05 -6.47 -11.91
N ALA A 57 -10.85 -7.34 -12.53
CA ALA A 57 -10.48 -8.00 -13.79
C ALA A 57 -10.27 -7.02 -14.96
N LEU A 58 -10.87 -5.82 -14.90
CA LEU A 58 -10.65 -4.77 -15.90
C LEU A 58 -9.22 -4.19 -15.83
N LEU A 59 -8.50 -4.38 -14.73
CA LEU A 59 -7.09 -3.99 -14.62
C LEU A 59 -6.18 -4.80 -15.57
N ASP A 60 -6.65 -5.92 -16.14
CA ASP A 60 -5.89 -6.58 -17.21
C ASP A 60 -5.86 -5.76 -18.51
N GLN A 61 -6.79 -4.82 -18.68
CA GLN A 61 -6.92 -3.98 -19.88
C GLN A 61 -6.03 -2.73 -19.82
N ILE A 62 -5.64 -2.26 -18.62
CA ILE A 62 -4.81 -1.05 -18.47
C ILE A 62 -3.35 -1.28 -18.85
N GLY A 63 -2.95 -2.52 -19.12
CA GLY A 63 -1.63 -2.85 -19.65
C GLY A 63 -0.47 -2.80 -18.67
N PHE A 64 -0.72 -2.49 -17.40
CA PHE A 64 0.24 -2.51 -16.31
C PHE A 64 0.14 -3.81 -15.50
N PRO A 65 1.26 -4.36 -14.97
CA PRO A 65 1.20 -5.41 -13.97
C PRO A 65 0.44 -4.92 -12.74
N TRP A 66 -0.47 -5.75 -12.23
CA TRP A 66 -1.23 -5.43 -11.04
C TRP A 66 -1.36 -6.66 -10.14
N ILE A 67 -1.67 -6.43 -8.87
CA ILE A 67 -1.93 -7.48 -7.89
C ILE A 67 -3.16 -7.16 -7.04
N SER A 68 -3.91 -8.20 -6.68
CA SER A 68 -4.85 -8.12 -5.55
C SER A 68 -4.05 -8.23 -4.26
N ALA A 69 -3.99 -7.16 -3.48
CA ALA A 69 -3.05 -7.05 -2.37
C ALA A 69 -3.66 -7.52 -1.04
N ASP A 70 -4.87 -7.05 -0.69
CA ASP A 70 -5.65 -7.54 0.46
C ASP A 70 -7.14 -7.18 0.35
N THR A 71 -7.90 -7.50 1.39
CA THR A 71 -9.21 -6.90 1.65
C THR A 71 -9.20 -6.31 3.06
N LEU A 72 -9.52 -5.03 3.17
CA LEU A 72 -9.62 -4.32 4.44
C LEU A 72 -11.09 -4.26 4.88
N VAL A 73 -11.37 -4.71 6.10
CA VAL A 73 -12.71 -4.71 6.69
C VAL A 73 -12.81 -3.67 7.80
N TYR A 74 -13.93 -2.95 7.82
CA TYR A 74 -14.23 -1.89 8.77
C TYR A 74 -15.35 -2.31 9.70
N TYR A 75 -15.08 -2.16 10.99
CA TYR A 75 -15.97 -2.47 12.09
C TYR A 75 -16.34 -1.21 12.84
N TYR A 76 -17.59 -1.14 13.29
CA TYR A 76 -18.13 0.03 13.99
C TYR A 76 -18.81 -0.40 15.29
N ALA A 77 -18.55 0.36 16.35
CA ALA A 77 -19.31 0.34 17.59
C ALA A 77 -20.15 1.62 17.69
N ASP A 78 -21.43 1.46 18.01
CA ASP A 78 -22.37 2.55 18.28
C ASP A 78 -22.32 2.85 19.79
N LEU A 79 -21.67 3.95 20.17
CA LEU A 79 -21.40 4.31 21.57
C LEU A 79 -22.62 4.90 22.28
N ASP A 80 -23.62 5.37 21.53
CA ASP A 80 -24.90 5.81 22.10
C ASP A 80 -25.71 4.62 22.61
N ARG A 81 -25.60 3.48 21.93
CA ARG A 81 -26.33 2.24 22.26
C ARG A 81 -25.50 1.21 23.02
N HIS A 82 -24.18 1.30 22.94
CA HIS A 82 -23.27 0.37 23.58
C HIS A 82 -22.61 1.01 24.80
N GLU A 83 -22.66 0.32 25.93
CA GLU A 83 -21.87 0.68 27.10
C GLU A 83 -20.55 -0.11 27.11
N PRO A 84 -19.39 0.57 26.99
CA PRO A 84 -18.10 -0.09 27.05
C PRO A 84 -17.93 -0.85 28.37
N ARG A 85 -17.54 -2.13 28.27
CA ARG A 85 -17.21 -2.91 29.47
C ARG A 85 -15.90 -2.40 30.07
N PRO A 86 -15.70 -2.45 31.40
CA PRO A 86 -14.42 -2.12 31.99
C PRO A 86 -13.32 -3.12 31.58
N PRO A 87 -12.03 -2.71 31.59
CA PRO A 87 -10.89 -3.62 31.50
C PRO A 87 -10.99 -4.77 32.51
N ARG A 88 -10.59 -5.99 32.11
CA ARG A 88 -10.61 -7.18 32.97
C ARG A 88 -9.36 -7.30 33.82
N ASN A 89 -8.20 -6.99 33.25
CA ASN A 89 -6.93 -6.96 33.96
C ASN A 89 -6.86 -5.66 34.77
N GLN A 90 -7.07 -5.77 36.09
CA GLN A 90 -7.04 -4.64 37.03
C GLN A 90 -5.63 -4.13 37.31
N ASP A 91 -4.61 -4.90 36.92
CA ASP A 91 -3.19 -4.57 37.07
C ASP A 91 -2.61 -3.86 35.82
N LEU A 92 -3.45 -3.57 34.83
CA LEU A 92 -3.08 -2.72 33.70
C LEU A 92 -3.34 -1.25 34.02
N GLU A 93 -2.31 -0.44 33.80
CA GLU A 93 -2.36 1.01 33.84
C GLU A 93 -2.31 1.55 32.42
N PHE A 94 -3.19 2.49 32.09
CA PHE A 94 -3.24 3.12 30.77
C PHE A 94 -2.79 4.58 30.89
N THR A 95 -1.75 4.95 30.15
CA THR A 95 -1.22 6.31 30.13
C THR A 95 -1.18 6.85 28.71
N GLN A 96 -1.43 8.15 28.56
CA GLN A 96 -1.25 8.82 27.28
C GLN A 96 0.25 9.00 27.02
N ALA A 97 0.71 8.60 25.84
CA ALA A 97 2.08 8.81 25.41
C ALA A 97 2.31 10.29 25.08
N THR A 98 3.48 10.79 25.43
CA THR A 98 3.97 12.13 25.11
C THR A 98 5.17 12.03 24.16
N VAL A 99 5.74 13.16 23.75
CA VAL A 99 6.94 13.17 22.87
C VAL A 99 8.10 12.41 23.50
N GLU A 100 8.22 12.43 24.83
CA GLU A 100 9.21 11.67 25.59
C GLU A 100 9.02 10.14 25.52
N SER A 101 7.85 9.68 25.07
CA SER A 101 7.55 8.24 24.89
C SER A 101 7.99 7.70 23.53
N SER A 102 8.58 8.53 22.65
CA SER A 102 8.88 8.14 21.26
C SER A 102 9.80 6.92 21.16
N GLU A 103 10.93 6.90 21.90
CA GLU A 103 11.88 5.77 21.90
C GLU A 103 11.24 4.48 22.44
N LEU A 104 10.41 4.61 23.48
CA LEU A 104 9.66 3.49 24.03
C LEU A 104 8.67 2.93 23.01
N LEU A 105 7.94 3.80 22.31
CA LEU A 105 6.96 3.39 21.32
C LEU A 105 7.62 2.73 20.11
N GLU A 106 8.75 3.27 19.65
CA GLU A 106 9.58 2.64 18.61
C GLU A 106 10.01 1.22 19.01
N SER A 107 10.49 1.04 20.25
CA SER A 107 10.85 -0.27 20.78
C SER A 107 9.65 -1.23 20.81
N LEU A 108 8.48 -0.77 21.28
CA LEU A 108 7.26 -1.58 21.29
C LEU A 108 6.84 -2.00 19.89
N VAL A 109 6.80 -1.06 18.93
CA VAL A 109 6.41 -1.34 17.55
C VAL A 109 7.36 -2.35 16.90
N THR A 110 8.66 -2.16 17.09
CA THR A 110 9.71 -3.04 16.55
C THR A 110 9.63 -4.45 17.12
N GLU A 111 9.16 -4.61 18.36
CA GLU A 111 8.96 -5.94 18.97
C GLU A 111 7.64 -6.59 18.54
N ILE A 112 6.58 -5.80 18.33
CA ILE A 112 5.22 -6.30 18.12
C ILE A 112 4.93 -6.64 16.64
N PHE A 113 5.44 -5.84 15.70
CA PHE A 113 5.07 -5.93 14.28
C PHE A 113 6.06 -6.64 13.31
N PRO A 114 7.19 -7.26 13.69
CA PRO A 114 8.09 -7.91 12.72
C PRO A 114 7.40 -8.86 11.73
N ASP A 115 6.44 -9.65 12.23
CA ASP A 115 5.71 -10.65 11.44
C ASP A 115 4.33 -10.18 10.99
N TYR A 116 3.99 -8.90 11.20
CA TYR A 116 2.69 -8.38 10.79
C TYR A 116 2.63 -8.19 9.27
N THR A 117 1.69 -8.88 8.64
CA THR A 117 1.48 -8.82 7.19
C THR A 117 0.28 -7.94 6.85
N ASN A 118 0.49 -6.98 5.96
CA ASN A 118 -0.53 -6.09 5.40
C ASN A 118 -0.45 -6.11 3.86
N HIS A 119 -1.27 -5.33 3.15
CA HIS A 119 -1.23 -5.26 1.69
C HIS A 119 0.16 -4.96 1.09
N TYR A 120 1.03 -4.19 1.77
CA TYR A 120 2.37 -3.90 1.25
C TYR A 120 3.20 -5.19 1.10
N TYR A 121 2.98 -6.18 1.98
CA TYR A 121 3.69 -7.46 1.93
C TYR A 121 3.39 -8.28 0.68
N SER A 122 2.22 -8.04 0.06
CA SER A 122 1.81 -8.69 -1.20
C SER A 122 2.51 -8.09 -2.42
N ASN A 123 3.10 -6.90 -2.32
CA ASN A 123 3.77 -6.25 -3.45
C ASN A 123 5.23 -6.69 -3.57
N PRO A 124 5.62 -7.40 -4.65
CA PRO A 124 6.98 -7.89 -4.80
C PRO A 124 8.02 -6.77 -4.96
N TYR A 125 7.61 -5.56 -5.35
CA TYR A 125 8.51 -4.42 -5.56
C TYR A 125 8.76 -3.58 -4.30
N LEU A 126 8.05 -3.85 -3.20
CA LEU A 126 8.21 -3.09 -1.97
C LEU A 126 9.14 -3.83 -1.01
N ASP A 127 10.17 -3.12 -0.53
CA ASP A 127 11.11 -3.68 0.42
C ASP A 127 10.44 -3.94 1.78
N ARG A 128 10.57 -5.19 2.26
CA ARG A 128 9.94 -5.64 3.50
C ARG A 128 10.51 -4.94 4.73
N THR A 129 11.81 -4.61 4.73
CA THR A 129 12.42 -3.93 5.87
C THR A 129 11.85 -2.52 6.04
N SER A 130 11.59 -1.86 4.93
CA SER A 130 10.96 -0.54 4.88
C SER A 130 9.51 -0.53 5.40
N ILE A 131 8.78 -1.66 5.31
CA ILE A 131 7.41 -1.77 5.84
C ILE A 131 7.38 -1.60 7.37
N LEU A 132 8.30 -2.26 8.09
CA LEU A 132 8.39 -2.17 9.56
C LEU A 132 8.73 -0.73 10.01
N THR A 133 9.70 -0.09 9.33
CA THR A 133 10.02 1.32 9.57
C THR A 133 8.78 2.20 9.40
N GLY A 134 7.90 1.88 8.45
CA GLY A 134 6.65 2.58 8.26
C GLY A 134 5.67 2.49 9.44
N TYR A 135 5.63 1.37 10.14
CA TYR A 135 4.84 1.23 11.36
C TYR A 135 5.38 2.09 12.51
N VAL A 136 6.71 2.21 12.62
CA VAL A 136 7.35 3.07 13.61
C VAL A 136 7.03 4.54 13.32
N GLU A 137 7.28 5.00 12.08
CA GLU A 137 6.94 6.37 11.65
C GLU A 137 5.47 6.70 11.92
N TRP A 138 4.57 5.75 11.64
CA TRP A 138 3.14 5.93 11.85
C TRP A 138 2.79 6.03 13.34
N ALA A 139 3.22 5.07 14.16
CA ALA A 139 2.89 5.07 15.58
C ALA A 139 3.42 6.31 16.31
N VAL A 140 4.67 6.70 16.04
CA VAL A 140 5.29 7.91 16.61
C VAL A 140 4.58 9.17 16.13
N GLY A 141 4.19 9.24 14.84
CA GLY A 141 3.41 10.36 14.29
C GLY A 141 2.02 10.53 14.91
N TYR A 142 1.51 9.54 15.64
CA TYR A 142 0.23 9.62 16.37
C TYR A 142 0.37 10.17 17.79
N ILE A 143 1.60 10.45 18.26
CA ILE A 143 1.82 11.13 19.53
C ILE A 143 1.33 12.58 19.39
N GLY A 144 0.09 12.79 19.80
CA GLY A 144 -0.55 14.09 19.79
C GLY A 144 -0.14 14.96 20.98
N GLY A 145 -0.02 16.26 20.74
CA GLY A 145 0.06 17.27 21.80
C GLY A 145 -1.31 17.55 22.46
N PRO A 146 -1.37 18.47 23.43
CA PRO A 146 -2.63 18.89 24.04
C PRO A 146 -3.64 19.38 22.98
N GLY A 147 -4.85 18.80 22.98
CA GLY A 147 -5.91 19.14 22.01
C GLY A 147 -5.75 18.51 20.63
N ALA A 148 -4.78 17.60 20.44
CA ALA A 148 -4.57 16.92 19.16
C ALA A 148 -5.71 15.95 18.81
N GLU A 149 -5.95 15.81 17.52
CA GLU A 149 -6.87 14.84 16.94
C GLU A 149 -6.32 13.41 16.98
N THR A 150 -5.06 13.21 17.37
CA THR A 150 -4.43 11.90 17.52
C THR A 150 -3.93 11.69 18.94
N THR A 151 -3.90 10.43 19.38
CA THR A 151 -3.38 10.06 20.69
C THR A 151 -2.78 8.66 20.62
N VAL A 152 -1.73 8.43 21.41
CA VAL A 152 -1.24 7.09 21.69
C VAL A 152 -1.49 6.78 23.17
N TRP A 153 -2.04 5.61 23.42
CA TRP A 153 -2.22 5.04 24.76
C TRP A 153 -1.23 3.91 24.95
N ILE A 154 -0.50 3.91 26.07
CA ILE A 154 0.40 2.84 26.48
C ILE A 154 -0.26 2.11 27.64
N ALA A 155 -0.37 0.79 27.52
CA ALA A 155 -0.77 -0.06 28.63
C ALA A 155 0.48 -0.66 29.28
N SER A 156 0.58 -0.51 30.60
CA SER A 156 1.68 -1.01 31.42
C SER A 156 1.18 -1.98 32.48
N ARG A 157 1.96 -3.03 32.75
CA ARG A 157 1.74 -3.96 33.85
C ARG A 157 2.90 -3.81 34.83
N GLN A 158 2.62 -3.42 36.07
CA GLN A 158 3.66 -3.19 37.09
C GLN A 158 4.80 -2.27 36.59
N GLY A 159 4.43 -1.16 35.94
CA GLY A 159 5.38 -0.20 35.36
C GLY A 159 6.09 -0.65 34.08
N THR A 160 5.85 -1.87 33.60
CA THR A 160 6.43 -2.37 32.33
C THR A 160 5.43 -2.18 31.19
N PRO A 161 5.77 -1.44 30.11
CA PRO A 161 4.92 -1.31 28.93
C PRO A 161 4.72 -2.66 28.24
N VAL A 162 3.46 -3.02 28.01
CA VAL A 162 3.08 -4.34 27.45
C VAL A 162 2.28 -4.23 26.16
N ALA A 163 1.66 -3.08 25.90
CA ALA A 163 0.82 -2.87 24.74
C ALA A 163 0.63 -1.38 24.46
N PHE A 164 0.16 -1.05 23.25
CA PHE A 164 -0.23 0.31 22.91
C PHE A 164 -1.44 0.34 21.97
N ALA A 165 -2.08 1.50 21.90
CA ALA A 165 -3.12 1.83 20.92
C ALA A 165 -2.90 3.23 20.38
N THR A 166 -2.98 3.39 19.06
CA THR A 166 -3.05 4.71 18.41
C THR A 166 -4.51 4.98 18.04
N CYS A 167 -4.99 6.16 18.40
CA CYS A 167 -6.36 6.60 18.16
C CYS A 167 -6.36 7.93 17.43
N ARG A 168 -7.37 8.14 16.58
CA ARG A 168 -7.70 9.43 15.98
C ARG A 168 -9.12 9.79 16.35
N TYR A 169 -9.38 11.05 16.62
CA TYR A 169 -10.67 11.58 17.05
C TYR A 169 -11.11 12.63 16.04
N GLY A 170 -12.22 12.35 15.36
CA GLY A 170 -12.91 13.31 14.52
C GLY A 170 -14.09 13.96 15.24
N PRO A 171 -14.87 14.80 14.53
CA PRO A 171 -16.01 15.49 15.12
C PRO A 171 -17.16 14.56 15.54
N GLU A 172 -17.38 13.45 14.82
CA GLU A 172 -18.51 12.53 15.05
C GLU A 172 -18.09 11.12 15.51
N GLU A 173 -16.87 10.70 15.16
CA GLU A 173 -16.38 9.35 15.41
C GLU A 173 -14.91 9.33 15.77
N SER A 174 -14.49 8.32 16.54
CA SER A 174 -13.09 7.96 16.71
C SER A 174 -12.69 6.80 15.82
N GLU A 175 -11.40 6.70 15.54
CA GLU A 175 -10.79 5.58 14.85
C GLU A 175 -9.66 4.99 15.70
N GLY A 176 -9.76 3.70 16.00
CA GLY A 176 -8.63 2.93 16.48
C GLY A 176 -7.77 2.47 15.30
N VAL A 177 -6.57 3.02 15.19
CA VAL A 177 -5.76 2.95 13.96
C VAL A 177 -4.75 1.81 13.99
N LEU A 178 -4.03 1.68 15.10
CA LEU A 178 -3.02 0.63 15.28
C LEU A 178 -3.04 0.17 16.74
N TYR A 179 -3.11 -1.13 16.95
CA TYR A 179 -3.07 -1.75 18.27
C TYR A 179 -1.99 -2.81 18.29
N GLY A 180 -1.17 -2.79 19.33
CA GLY A 180 -0.08 -3.73 19.50
C GLY A 180 -0.06 -4.30 20.91
N VAL A 181 0.19 -5.60 21.04
CA VAL A 181 0.45 -6.27 22.32
C VAL A 181 1.74 -7.07 22.17
N ARG A 182 2.64 -6.97 23.15
CA ARG A 182 3.88 -7.76 23.16
C ARG A 182 3.58 -9.25 23.03
N PRO A 183 4.38 -10.03 22.27
CA PRO A 183 4.13 -11.46 22.08
C PRO A 183 3.96 -12.25 23.38
N GLN A 184 4.74 -11.92 24.41
CA GLN A 184 4.72 -12.59 25.73
C GLN A 184 3.46 -12.28 26.54
N GLU A 185 2.68 -11.27 26.14
CA GLU A 185 1.42 -10.83 26.74
C GLU A 185 0.20 -11.27 25.90
N SER A 186 0.43 -11.93 24.77
CA SER A 186 -0.62 -12.53 23.94
C SER A 186 -1.38 -13.62 24.70
N GLY A 187 -2.68 -13.76 24.40
CA GLY A 187 -3.57 -14.70 25.07
C GLY A 187 -3.99 -14.31 26.50
N LYS A 188 -3.39 -13.28 27.11
CA LYS A 188 -3.73 -12.81 28.47
C LYS A 188 -4.88 -11.78 28.52
N GLY A 189 -5.54 -11.55 27.39
CA GLY A 189 -6.67 -10.62 27.28
C GLY A 189 -6.32 -9.13 27.18
N VAL A 190 -5.03 -8.77 27.16
CA VAL A 190 -4.54 -7.38 27.09
C VAL A 190 -5.10 -6.62 25.89
N TYR A 191 -5.13 -7.24 24.70
CA TYR A 191 -5.70 -6.63 23.50
C TYR A 191 -7.18 -6.23 23.69
N GLY A 192 -7.98 -7.12 24.28
CA GLY A 192 -9.40 -6.85 24.54
C GLY A 192 -9.61 -5.72 25.54
N ASP A 193 -8.69 -5.57 26.50
CA ASP A 193 -8.74 -4.48 27.48
C ASP A 193 -8.30 -3.13 26.88
N LEU A 194 -7.35 -3.11 25.95
CA LEU A 194 -7.05 -1.92 25.13
C LEU A 194 -8.27 -1.45 24.34
N ILE A 195 -9.00 -2.38 23.70
CA ILE A 195 -10.22 -2.04 22.96
C ILE A 195 -11.29 -1.48 23.89
N ARG A 196 -11.52 -2.09 25.05
CA ARG A 196 -12.46 -1.57 26.06
C ARG A 196 -12.08 -0.19 26.56
N PHE A 197 -10.80 0.01 26.85
CA PHE A 197 -10.28 1.28 27.30
C PHE A 197 -10.50 2.37 26.24
N THR A 198 -10.14 2.11 24.99
CA THR A 198 -10.30 3.08 23.89
C THR A 198 -11.76 3.35 23.51
N LEU A 199 -12.66 2.35 23.65
CA LEU A 199 -14.11 2.56 23.57
C LEU A 199 -14.61 3.50 24.68
N ALA A 200 -14.19 3.26 25.92
CA ALA A 200 -14.58 4.07 27.07
C ALA A 200 -14.06 5.51 26.95
N ASP A 201 -12.80 5.70 26.53
CA ASP A 201 -12.23 7.02 26.27
C ASP A 201 -12.98 7.75 25.14
N SER A 202 -13.30 7.07 24.04
CA SER A 202 -14.09 7.64 22.95
C SER A 202 -15.49 8.09 23.42
N LYS A 203 -16.15 7.27 24.24
CA LYS A 203 -17.46 7.60 24.82
C LYS A 203 -17.38 8.75 25.82
N ALA A 204 -16.35 8.79 26.67
CA ALA A 204 -16.13 9.88 27.62
C ALA A 204 -15.90 11.23 26.92
N ARG A 205 -15.39 11.20 25.69
CA ARG A 205 -15.26 12.38 24.82
C ARG A 205 -16.56 12.77 24.12
N GLY A 206 -17.66 12.05 24.34
CA GLY A 206 -18.98 12.35 23.77
C GLY A 206 -19.14 11.92 22.31
N LEU A 207 -18.29 11.03 21.81
CA LEU A 207 -18.40 10.52 20.44
C LEU A 207 -19.47 9.45 20.34
N ALA A 208 -20.24 9.48 19.26
CA ALA A 208 -21.35 8.55 19.03
C ALA A 208 -20.89 7.22 18.43
N LYS A 209 -19.72 7.19 17.80
CA LYS A 209 -19.20 6.01 17.09
C LYS A 209 -17.71 5.85 17.28
N MET A 210 -17.27 4.59 17.26
CA MET A 210 -15.87 4.22 17.11
C MET A 210 -15.74 3.25 15.95
N LYS A 211 -14.78 3.49 15.06
CA LYS A 211 -14.42 2.57 13.97
C LYS A 211 -13.03 1.98 14.18
N VAL A 212 -12.84 0.77 13.66
CA VAL A 212 -11.54 0.10 13.57
C VAL A 212 -11.48 -0.65 12.24
N SER A 213 -10.28 -0.85 11.71
CA SER A 213 -10.11 -1.62 10.47
C SER A 213 -8.91 -2.56 10.55
N THR A 214 -9.01 -3.69 9.85
CA THR A 214 -7.92 -4.67 9.72
C THR A 214 -8.10 -5.49 8.46
N GLN A 215 -7.08 -6.24 8.08
CA GLN A 215 -7.17 -7.18 6.96
C GLN A 215 -8.13 -8.32 7.28
N VAL A 216 -8.87 -8.78 6.26
CA VAL A 216 -9.92 -9.80 6.40
C VAL A 216 -9.41 -11.12 6.99
N GLN A 217 -8.13 -11.46 6.81
CA GLN A 217 -7.51 -12.66 7.39
C GLN A 217 -7.17 -12.54 8.88
N ASN A 218 -7.24 -11.35 9.47
CA ASN A 218 -6.93 -11.14 10.89
C ASN A 218 -8.10 -11.53 11.80
N PHE A 219 -8.45 -12.82 11.79
CA PHE A 219 -9.65 -13.35 12.43
C PHE A 219 -9.63 -13.18 13.97
N ALA A 220 -8.45 -13.27 14.58
CA ALA A 220 -8.31 -13.14 16.04
C ALA A 220 -8.70 -11.73 16.52
N VAL A 221 -8.25 -10.70 15.80
CA VAL A 221 -8.58 -9.31 16.09
C VAL A 221 -10.06 -9.04 15.81
N GLN A 222 -10.60 -9.49 14.68
CA GLN A 222 -12.02 -9.35 14.36
C GLN A 222 -12.92 -10.01 15.43
N ALA A 223 -12.57 -11.22 15.88
CA ALA A 223 -13.29 -11.89 16.96
C ALA A 223 -13.22 -11.12 18.29
N ALA A 224 -12.08 -10.47 18.59
CA ALA A 224 -11.95 -9.64 19.78
C ALA A 224 -12.91 -8.43 19.72
N TRP A 225 -13.01 -7.78 18.56
CA TRP A 225 -13.92 -6.64 18.34
C TRP A 225 -15.39 -7.01 18.42
N VAL A 226 -15.80 -8.12 17.78
CA VAL A 226 -17.19 -8.60 17.86
C VAL A 226 -17.61 -8.85 19.31
N ARG A 227 -16.72 -9.41 20.14
CA ARG A 227 -16.98 -9.59 21.58
C ARG A 227 -17.11 -8.26 22.36
N GLN A 228 -16.60 -7.15 21.82
CA GLN A 228 -16.76 -5.81 22.37
C GLN A 228 -17.88 -5.01 21.68
N GLY A 229 -18.77 -5.66 20.93
CA GLY A 229 -19.95 -5.01 20.36
C GLY A 229 -19.72 -4.33 19.00
N PHE A 230 -18.54 -4.46 18.41
CA PHE A 230 -18.31 -3.98 17.05
C PHE A 230 -19.03 -4.87 16.03
N VAL A 231 -19.52 -4.24 14.96
CA VAL A 231 -20.17 -4.90 13.82
C VAL A 231 -19.46 -4.50 12.53
N MET A 232 -19.16 -5.47 11.66
CA MET A 232 -18.61 -5.21 10.34
C MET A 232 -19.65 -4.47 9.49
N ARG A 233 -19.27 -3.35 8.89
CA ARG A 233 -20.19 -2.53 8.06
C ARG A 233 -19.69 -2.27 6.66
N ARG A 234 -18.38 -2.33 6.42
CA ARG A 234 -17.77 -2.03 5.12
C ARG A 234 -16.57 -2.94 4.89
N ALA A 235 -16.35 -3.29 3.64
CA ALA A 235 -15.16 -3.99 3.18
C ALA A 235 -14.69 -3.35 1.87
N VAL A 236 -13.38 -3.23 1.69
CA VAL A 236 -12.76 -2.71 0.47
C VAL A 236 -11.65 -3.64 0.03
N ALA A 237 -11.60 -3.96 -1.27
CA ALA A 237 -10.49 -4.69 -1.86
C ALA A 237 -9.36 -3.70 -2.16
N THR A 238 -8.14 -4.01 -1.71
CA THR A 238 -6.94 -3.23 -2.02
C THR A 238 -6.21 -3.90 -3.18
N PHE A 239 -5.87 -3.14 -4.20
CA PHE A 239 -5.06 -3.59 -5.33
C PHE A 239 -3.87 -2.65 -5.52
N HIS A 240 -2.78 -3.18 -6.09
CA HIS A 240 -1.66 -2.36 -6.51
C HIS A 240 -1.45 -2.46 -8.02
N VAL A 241 -1.17 -1.33 -8.67
CA VAL A 241 -0.68 -1.29 -10.05
C VAL A 241 0.79 -0.89 -10.02
N ASN A 242 1.65 -1.67 -10.68
CA ASN A 242 3.10 -1.50 -10.70
C ASN A 242 3.55 -1.05 -12.09
N SER A 243 3.31 0.22 -12.41
CA SER A 243 3.62 0.82 -13.71
C SER A 243 5.11 1.14 -13.87
N MET A 244 5.83 1.46 -12.78
CA MET A 244 7.29 1.66 -12.75
C MET A 244 7.84 2.60 -13.84
N LEU A 245 7.08 3.65 -14.17
CA LEU A 245 7.35 4.57 -15.29
C LEU A 245 8.53 5.52 -15.04
N THR A 246 8.93 5.68 -13.78
CA THR A 246 10.01 6.60 -13.37
C THR A 246 11.12 5.91 -12.57
N SER A 247 10.83 4.77 -11.96
CA SER A 247 11.80 3.97 -11.23
C SER A 247 12.82 3.33 -12.15
N SER A 248 14.11 3.61 -11.91
CA SER A 248 15.20 2.93 -12.59
C SER A 248 16.47 2.93 -11.73
N ARG A 249 17.17 1.80 -11.69
CA ARG A 249 18.45 1.65 -10.98
C ARG A 249 19.65 2.20 -11.77
N VAL A 250 19.45 2.46 -13.06
CA VAL A 250 20.40 3.10 -13.98
C VAL A 250 19.72 4.28 -14.67
N PRO A 251 20.46 5.24 -15.26
CA PRO A 251 19.85 6.29 -16.07
C PRO A 251 18.93 5.70 -17.14
N VAL A 252 17.72 6.24 -17.27
CA VAL A 252 16.75 5.81 -18.29
C VAL A 252 17.38 5.95 -19.67
N VAL A 253 17.34 4.89 -20.46
CA VAL A 253 17.86 4.88 -21.83
C VAL A 253 16.74 5.36 -22.75
N ALA A 254 17.04 6.32 -23.62
CA ALA A 254 16.12 6.80 -24.65
C ALA A 254 16.77 6.64 -26.03
N ARG A 255 16.06 6.03 -26.97
CA ARG A 255 16.55 5.79 -28.34
C ARG A 255 15.49 6.16 -29.35
N GLU A 256 15.89 6.90 -30.38
CA GLU A 256 15.02 7.17 -31.52
C GLU A 256 14.90 5.91 -32.38
N VAL A 257 13.66 5.57 -32.73
CA VAL A 257 13.33 4.46 -33.63
C VAL A 257 12.33 4.96 -34.67
N VAL A 258 12.26 4.26 -35.80
CA VAL A 258 11.25 4.55 -36.83
C VAL A 258 10.27 3.40 -36.86
N VAL A 259 8.98 3.72 -36.76
CA VAL A 259 7.90 2.73 -36.89
C VAL A 259 7.93 2.21 -38.32
N PRO A 260 8.08 0.89 -38.56
CA PRO A 260 8.14 0.35 -39.91
C PRO A 260 6.92 0.81 -40.72
N GLY A 261 7.14 1.14 -42.00
CA GLY A 261 6.08 1.62 -42.90
C GLY A 261 4.97 0.58 -43.18
N THR A 262 5.19 -0.68 -42.79
CA THR A 262 4.20 -1.77 -42.84
C THR A 262 3.64 -2.00 -41.44
N GLU A 263 2.33 -2.21 -41.30
CA GLU A 263 1.69 -2.63 -40.04
C GLU A 263 2.43 -3.84 -39.44
N GLY A 264 3.29 -3.57 -38.46
CA GLY A 264 4.04 -4.55 -37.71
C GLY A 264 3.77 -4.33 -36.23
N PRO A 265 3.74 -5.39 -35.41
CA PRO A 265 3.46 -5.24 -33.99
C PRO A 265 4.55 -4.37 -33.35
N LEU A 266 4.15 -3.25 -32.72
CA LEU A 266 5.05 -2.33 -32.00
C LEU A 266 5.95 -3.06 -30.99
N GLY A 267 5.46 -4.18 -30.44
CA GLY A 267 6.22 -5.08 -29.58
C GLY A 267 7.57 -5.51 -30.16
N ARG A 268 7.66 -5.78 -31.47
CA ARG A 268 8.94 -6.16 -32.09
C ARG A 268 9.99 -5.06 -32.07
N ILE A 269 9.56 -3.79 -32.10
CA ILE A 269 10.47 -2.65 -32.03
C ILE A 269 11.10 -2.61 -30.64
N VAL A 270 10.27 -2.62 -29.59
CA VAL A 270 10.75 -2.58 -28.20
C VAL A 270 11.56 -3.83 -27.82
N ASP A 271 11.18 -5.02 -28.30
CA ASP A 271 11.92 -6.25 -28.08
C ASP A 271 13.35 -6.17 -28.63
N SER A 272 13.51 -5.62 -29.84
CA SER A 272 14.82 -5.50 -30.47
C SER A 272 15.77 -4.59 -29.69
N GLU A 273 15.26 -3.49 -29.14
CA GLU A 273 16.04 -2.59 -28.29
C GLU A 273 16.35 -3.23 -26.92
N MET A 274 15.41 -4.00 -26.35
CA MET A 274 15.59 -4.67 -25.08
C MET A 274 16.67 -5.76 -25.10
N VAL A 275 16.68 -6.61 -26.13
CA VAL A 275 17.70 -7.67 -26.29
C VAL A 275 19.11 -7.06 -26.33
N GLY A 276 19.28 -5.94 -27.03
CA GLY A 276 20.56 -5.23 -27.11
C GLY A 276 21.01 -4.66 -25.76
N LEU A 277 20.08 -4.14 -24.95
CA LEU A 277 20.40 -3.54 -23.66
C LEU A 277 20.74 -4.60 -22.60
N VAL A 278 19.90 -5.63 -22.45
CA VAL A 278 20.05 -6.64 -21.38
C VAL A 278 21.34 -7.42 -21.53
N SER A 279 21.74 -7.73 -22.77
CA SER A 279 23.00 -8.42 -23.08
C SER A 279 24.24 -7.64 -22.62
N GLY A 280 24.14 -6.33 -22.41
CA GLY A 280 25.24 -5.48 -21.91
C GLY A 280 25.26 -5.25 -20.41
N LEU A 281 24.21 -5.65 -19.68
CA LEU A 281 24.01 -5.27 -18.27
C LEU A 281 24.35 -6.37 -17.26
N THR A 282 24.49 -7.62 -17.69
CA THR A 282 24.72 -8.76 -16.80
C THR A 282 26.01 -9.49 -17.16
N ALA A 283 26.81 -9.82 -16.14
CA ALA A 283 28.05 -10.58 -16.32
C ALA A 283 27.81 -12.09 -16.54
N GLY A 284 26.56 -12.55 -16.43
CA GLY A 284 26.15 -13.94 -16.58
C GLY A 284 24.83 -14.06 -17.37
N PRO A 285 24.43 -15.29 -17.72
CA PRO A 285 23.21 -15.53 -18.46
C PRO A 285 21.98 -15.10 -17.64
N VAL A 286 21.11 -14.34 -18.28
CA VAL A 286 19.77 -14.02 -17.78
C VAL A 286 18.74 -14.63 -18.72
N GLY A 287 17.77 -15.33 -18.16
CA GLY A 287 16.64 -15.88 -18.90
C GLY A 287 15.46 -14.93 -18.85
N LEU A 288 14.84 -14.66 -20.01
CA LEU A 288 13.53 -14.01 -20.04
C LEU A 288 12.49 -14.99 -19.45
N VAL A 289 11.86 -14.59 -18.35
CA VAL A 289 10.82 -15.38 -17.66
C VAL A 289 9.45 -15.03 -18.21
N GLY A 290 9.21 -13.75 -18.48
CA GLY A 290 7.93 -13.29 -19.00
C GLY A 290 8.03 -11.92 -19.67
N VAL A 291 7.12 -11.69 -20.62
CA VAL A 291 6.90 -10.37 -21.23
C VAL A 291 5.40 -10.11 -21.37
N ARG A 292 4.97 -8.89 -21.06
CA ARG A 292 3.61 -8.39 -21.32
C ARG A 292 3.69 -7.17 -22.21
N HIS A 293 3.03 -7.21 -23.36
CA HIS A 293 2.90 -6.10 -24.28
C HIS A 293 1.51 -5.48 -24.24
N THR A 294 1.44 -4.16 -24.31
CA THR A 294 0.20 -3.41 -24.39
C THR A 294 0.34 -2.31 -25.43
N THR A 295 -0.48 -2.38 -26.48
CA THR A 295 -0.57 -1.29 -27.47
C THR A 295 -1.71 -0.37 -27.08
N LEU A 296 -1.41 0.91 -26.88
CA LEU A 296 -2.38 1.94 -26.49
C LEU A 296 -3.02 2.55 -27.73
N HIS A 297 -2.17 2.90 -28.70
CA HIS A 297 -2.59 3.32 -30.04
C HIS A 297 -1.50 3.03 -31.05
N GLN A 298 -1.87 3.04 -32.33
CA GLN A 298 -0.92 2.84 -33.42
C GLN A 298 -0.41 4.21 -33.90
N PRO A 299 0.89 4.51 -33.77
CA PRO A 299 1.47 5.71 -34.39
C PRO A 299 1.46 5.58 -35.93
N PRO A 300 1.33 6.70 -36.67
CA PRO A 300 1.49 6.74 -38.12
C PRO A 300 2.70 5.94 -38.64
N PRO A 301 2.57 5.28 -39.81
CA PRO A 301 3.69 4.59 -40.44
C PRO A 301 4.86 5.53 -40.73
N SER A 302 6.10 5.06 -40.53
CA SER A 302 7.34 5.84 -40.70
C SER A 302 7.50 7.02 -39.74
N GLU A 303 6.65 7.13 -38.70
CA GLU A 303 6.84 8.11 -37.64
C GLU A 303 8.10 7.82 -36.83
N LYS A 304 8.78 8.89 -36.43
CA LYS A 304 9.86 8.80 -35.46
C LYS A 304 9.27 8.70 -34.06
N CYS A 305 9.62 7.65 -33.36
CA CYS A 305 9.24 7.43 -31.98
C CYS A 305 10.49 7.36 -31.09
N THR A 306 10.30 7.49 -29.79
CA THR A 306 11.33 7.25 -28.79
C THR A 306 11.00 6.00 -28.00
N VAL A 307 11.92 5.03 -27.98
CA VAL A 307 11.88 3.93 -27.00
C VAL A 307 12.58 4.41 -25.73
N ARG A 308 11.85 4.48 -24.63
CA ARG A 308 12.41 4.68 -23.28
C ARG A 308 12.48 3.34 -22.57
N ILE A 309 13.59 3.09 -21.90
CA ILE A 309 13.82 1.85 -21.15
C ILE A 309 14.22 2.20 -19.72
N SER A 310 13.46 1.70 -18.75
CA SER A 310 13.77 1.77 -17.32
C SER A 310 14.06 0.36 -16.78
N LEU A 311 14.90 0.30 -15.74
CA LEU A 311 15.23 -0.94 -15.04
C LEU A 311 14.90 -0.77 -13.55
N PRO A 312 13.63 -0.97 -13.16
CA PRO A 312 13.21 -0.78 -11.78
C PRO A 312 14.04 -1.63 -10.83
N ARG A 313 14.16 -1.17 -9.57
CA ARG A 313 14.75 -2.02 -8.53
C ARG A 313 13.73 -3.09 -8.13
N HIS A 314 14.23 -4.30 -7.92
CA HIS A 314 13.46 -5.39 -7.33
C HIS A 314 14.14 -5.83 -6.02
N PRO A 315 13.40 -6.03 -4.92
CA PRO A 315 13.95 -6.51 -3.65
C PRO A 315 14.67 -7.86 -3.75
N ASP A 316 14.17 -8.77 -4.60
CA ASP A 316 14.89 -9.99 -4.97
C ASP A 316 15.97 -9.66 -6.02
N PRO A 317 17.27 -9.80 -5.71
CA PRO A 317 18.35 -9.51 -6.64
C PRO A 317 18.44 -10.47 -7.84
N GLN A 318 17.74 -11.62 -7.78
CA GLN A 318 17.68 -12.57 -8.89
C GLN A 318 16.70 -12.13 -9.98
N ILE A 319 15.77 -11.22 -9.66
CA ILE A 319 14.78 -10.71 -10.60
C ILE A 319 15.25 -9.36 -11.14
N LEU A 320 15.27 -9.25 -12.47
CA LEU A 320 15.57 -8.03 -13.19
C LEU A 320 14.34 -7.60 -14.00
N PRO A 321 13.51 -6.69 -13.46
CA PRO A 321 12.41 -6.11 -14.20
C PRO A 321 12.95 -5.07 -15.20
N ALA A 322 12.27 -4.94 -16.33
CA ALA A 322 12.49 -3.84 -17.25
C ALA A 322 11.14 -3.35 -17.81
N VAL A 323 11.03 -2.04 -18.00
CA VAL A 323 9.86 -1.43 -18.62
C VAL A 323 10.31 -0.68 -19.85
N THR A 324 9.59 -0.87 -20.94
CA THR A 324 9.75 -0.07 -22.15
C THR A 324 8.50 0.72 -22.45
N GLU A 325 8.70 1.98 -22.80
CA GLU A 325 7.67 2.87 -23.34
C GLU A 325 8.07 3.26 -24.76
N LEU A 326 7.20 3.01 -25.73
CA LEU A 326 7.31 3.61 -27.05
C LEU A 326 6.47 4.90 -27.05
N ILE A 327 7.11 6.01 -27.37
CA ILE A 327 6.50 7.34 -27.34
C ILE A 327 6.51 7.93 -28.75
N ASP A 328 5.36 8.39 -29.22
CA ASP A 328 5.20 8.98 -30.55
C ASP A 328 5.79 10.40 -30.65
N GLY A 329 5.73 11.00 -31.84
CA GLY A 329 6.27 12.34 -32.10
C GLY A 329 5.54 13.46 -31.34
N ASN A 330 4.35 13.19 -30.81
CA ASN A 330 3.60 14.11 -29.97
C ASN A 330 3.93 13.97 -28.48
N GLY A 331 4.80 13.03 -28.11
CA GLY A 331 5.14 12.73 -26.73
C GLY A 331 4.13 11.82 -26.03
N THR A 332 3.24 11.15 -26.77
CA THR A 332 2.23 10.24 -26.20
C THR A 332 2.76 8.82 -26.20
N THR A 333 2.63 8.10 -25.08
CA THR A 333 2.96 6.68 -25.02
C THR A 333 1.98 5.90 -25.91
N CYS A 334 2.50 5.15 -26.88
CA CYS A 334 1.71 4.35 -27.81
C CYS A 334 1.85 2.84 -27.57
N HIS A 335 2.94 2.41 -26.93
CA HIS A 335 3.15 1.01 -26.56
C HIS A 335 3.90 0.89 -25.23
N LEU A 336 3.53 -0.11 -24.44
CA LEU A 336 4.19 -0.49 -23.20
C LEU A 336 4.63 -1.95 -23.29
N ALA A 337 5.79 -2.27 -22.74
CA ALA A 337 6.14 -3.66 -22.46
C ALA A 337 6.86 -3.82 -21.13
N TYR A 338 6.48 -4.86 -20.40
CA TYR A 338 7.03 -5.24 -19.10
C TYR A 338 7.75 -6.57 -19.25
N TYR A 339 9.03 -6.58 -18.92
CA TYR A 339 9.88 -7.74 -19.00
C TYR A 339 10.30 -8.17 -17.60
N GLU A 340 10.28 -9.46 -17.35
CA GLU A 340 10.86 -10.07 -16.16
C GLU A 340 11.96 -11.02 -16.59
N TYR A 341 13.19 -10.71 -16.16
CA TYR A 341 14.34 -11.58 -16.34
C TYR A 341 14.73 -12.21 -15.01
N ALA A 342 15.22 -13.44 -15.04
CA ALA A 342 15.83 -14.10 -13.89
C ALA A 342 17.30 -14.43 -14.17
N ALA A 343 18.15 -14.14 -13.19
CA ALA A 343 19.51 -14.67 -13.16
C ALA A 343 19.46 -16.17 -12.85
N SER A 344 20.21 -16.96 -13.63
CA SER A 344 20.34 -18.42 -13.43
C SER A 344 21.31 -18.79 -12.33
#